data_AF-A0A940CZF8-F1
#
_entry.id   AF-A0A940CZF8-F1
#
_cell.length_a   1.000
_cell.length_b   1.000
_cell.length_c   1.000
_cell.angle_alpha   90.00
_cell.angle_beta   90.00
_cell.angle_gamma   90.00
#
_symmetry.space_group_name_H-M   'P 1'
#
loop_
_entity.id
_entity.type
_entity.pdbx_description
1 polymer ?
#
loop_
_entity_poly.entity_id
_entity_poly.type
_entity_poly.pdbx_seq_one_letter_code
_entity_poly.pdbx_strand_id
1 'polypeptide(L)' 'MESIEEKIKKLPPDLQKKIMDFIDYLLERTEKKEIKKPKLNWIGGLKEYRDKFTSLELQKKAPEWRD' A
#
# COMPACT_ATOMS: atom_id res chain seq x y z
N MET A 1 9.57 -32.94 19.14
CA MET A 1 9.69 -31.58 18.58
C MET A 1 8.95 -30.68 19.56
N GLU A 2 9.64 -29.86 20.35
CA GLU A 2 8.97 -29.02 21.35
C GLU A 2 8.04 -28.01 20.66
N SER A 3 6.83 -27.83 21.19
CA SER A 3 5.88 -26.84 20.67
C SER A 3 6.39 -25.43 20.97
N ILE A 4 6.03 -24.46 20.10
CA ILE A 4 6.33 -23.03 20.32
C ILE A 4 5.82 -22.57 21.69
N GLU A 5 4.66 -23.09 22.11
CA GLU A 5 4.04 -22.78 23.41
C GLU A 5 4.89 -23.23 24.60
N GLU A 6 5.57 -24.38 24.49
CA GLU A 6 6.44 -24.91 25.55
C GLU A 6 7.72 -24.08 25.69
N LYS A 7 8.25 -23.60 24.56
CA LYS A 7 9.41 -22.71 24.56
C LYS A 7 9.06 -21.36 25.19
N ILE A 8 7.92 -20.77 24.83
CA ILE A 8 7.44 -19.50 25.39
C ILE A 8 7.24 -19.61 26.91
N LYS A 9 6.71 -20.72 27.41
CA LYS A 9 6.55 -20.96 28.86
C LYS A 9 7.88 -21.04 29.62
N LYS A 10 8.97 -21.47 28.99
CA LYS A 10 10.32 -21.53 29.58
C LYS A 10 11.04 -20.18 29.59
N LEU A 11 10.52 -19.17 28.91
CA LEU A 11 11.14 -17.85 28.81
C LEU A 11 10.82 -16.97 30.03
N PRO A 12 11.78 -16.11 30.45
CA PRO A 12 11.54 -15.06 31.43
C PRO A 12 10.40 -14.11 31.00
N PRO A 13 9.67 -13.48 31.95
CA PRO A 13 8.54 -12.61 31.65
C PRO A 13 8.88 -11.43 30.71
N ASP A 14 10.10 -10.90 30.83
CA ASP A 14 10.58 -9.79 29.99
C ASP A 14 10.69 -10.18 28.50
N LEU A 15 11.09 -11.42 28.23
CA LEU A 15 11.23 -11.94 26.87
C LEU A 15 9.90 -12.41 26.29
N GLN A 16 8.96 -12.87 27.11
CA GLN A 16 7.60 -13.19 26.66
C GLN A 16 6.90 -11.95 26.08
N LYS A 17 7.09 -10.79 26.69
CA LYS A 17 6.54 -9.52 26.19
C LYS A 17 7.08 -9.17 24.81
N LYS A 18 8.39 -9.29 24.61
CA LYS A 18 9.04 -9.06 23.29
C LYS A 18 8.56 -10.03 22.22
N ILE A 19 8.27 -11.28 22.60
CA ILE A 19 7.72 -12.28 21.68
C ILE A 19 6.29 -11.92 21.29
N MET A 20 5.47 -11.44 22.23
CA MET A 20 4.12 -10.98 21.94
C MET A 20 4.14 -9.81 20.95
N ASP A 21 4.97 -8.80 21.22
CA ASP A 21 5.16 -7.66 20.31
C ASP A 21 5.64 -8.10 18.91
N PHE A 22 6.49 -9.14 18.85
CA PHE A 22 6.99 -9.68 17.59
C PHE A 22 5.90 -10.46 16.83
N ILE A 23 5.04 -11.21 17.53
CA ILE A 23 3.91 -11.91 16.92
C ILE A 23 2.92 -10.88 16.37
N ASP A 24 2.59 -9.83 17.12
CA ASP A 24 1.70 -8.76 16.67
C ASP A 24 2.28 -8.05 15.44
N TYR A 25 3.58 -7.74 15.45
CA TYR A 25 4.29 -7.19 14.29
C TYR A 25 4.21 -8.12 13.06
N LEU A 26 4.37 -9.43 13.24
CA LEU A 26 4.26 -10.38 12.14
C LEU A 26 2.84 -10.45 11.60
N LEU A 27 1.82 -10.47 12.46
CA LEU A 27 0.41 -10.48 12.06
C LEU A 27 0.07 -9.21 11.25
N GLU A 28 0.44 -8.03 11.76
CA GLU A 28 0.24 -6.75 11.07
C GLU A 28 0.95 -6.71 9.71
N ARG A 29 2.15 -7.29 9.63
CA ARG A 29 2.94 -7.33 8.39
C ARG A 29 2.37 -8.31 7.36
N THR A 30 1.74 -9.39 7.82
CA THR A 30 1.07 -10.38 6.95
C THR A 30 -0.24 -9.83 6.41
N GLU A 31 -0.93 -9.00 7.19
CA GLU A 31 -2.12 -8.25 6.78
C GLU A 31 -1.80 -7.01 5.92
N LYS A 32 -0.53 -6.78 5.55
CA LYS A 32 -0.18 -5.69 4.63
C LYS A 32 -0.97 -5.84 3.34
N LYS A 33 -2.05 -5.04 3.29
CA LYS A 33 -2.97 -4.81 2.19
C LYS A 33 -2.21 -5.02 0.90
N GLU A 34 -2.67 -5.97 0.07
CA GLU A 34 -2.14 -6.15 -1.28
C GLU A 34 -1.89 -4.76 -1.85
N ILE A 35 -0.62 -4.43 -2.11
CA ILE A 35 -0.26 -3.15 -2.71
C ILE A 35 -0.84 -3.22 -4.11
N LYS A 36 -2.10 -2.79 -4.25
CA LYS A 36 -2.80 -2.80 -5.52
C LYS A 36 -1.99 -1.90 -6.43
N LYS A 37 -1.44 -2.50 -7.48
CA LYS A 37 -0.73 -1.74 -8.52
C LYS A 37 -1.65 -0.60 -8.95
N PRO A 38 -1.13 0.63 -9.10
CA PRO A 38 -1.94 1.73 -9.61
C PRO A 38 -2.50 1.29 -10.96
N LYS A 39 -3.83 1.40 -11.13
CA LYS A 39 -4.48 0.82 -12.31
C LYS A 39 -4.16 1.61 -13.61
N LEU A 40 -3.74 2.88 -13.48
CA LEU A 40 -3.28 3.75 -14.57
C LEU A 40 -4.27 3.86 -15.76
N ASN A 41 -5.56 3.63 -15.52
CA ASN A 41 -6.62 3.62 -16.54
C ASN A 41 -6.74 4.92 -17.34
N TRP A 42 -6.26 6.02 -16.77
CA TRP A 42 -6.30 7.35 -17.36
C TRP A 42 -5.20 7.58 -18.40
N ILE A 43 -4.17 6.71 -18.46
CA ILE A 43 -3.09 6.83 -19.44
C ILE A 43 -3.68 6.69 -20.84
N GLY A 44 -3.47 7.72 -21.67
CA GLY A 44 -3.95 7.75 -23.04
C GLY A 44 -5.42 8.15 -23.21
N GLY A 45 -6.13 8.53 -22.13
CA GLY A 45 -7.55 8.94 -22.20
C GLY A 45 -7.83 10.16 -23.09
N LEU A 46 -6.81 10.94 -23.44
CA LEU A 46 -6.92 12.11 -24.33
C LEU A 46 -6.37 11.87 -25.74
N LYS A 47 -6.14 10.61 -26.14
CA LYS A 47 -5.52 10.28 -27.44
C LYS A 47 -6.32 10.83 -28.62
N GLU A 48 -7.64 10.83 -28.55
CA GLU A 48 -8.54 11.33 -29.60
C GLU A 48 -8.50 12.85 -29.80
N TYR A 49 -7.93 13.56 -28.83
CA TYR A 49 -7.82 15.02 -28.82
C TYR A 49 -6.44 15.52 -29.27
N ARG A 50 -5.51 14.60 -29.58
CA ARG A 50 -4.13 14.95 -29.95
C ARG A 50 -4.05 15.86 -31.17
N ASP A 51 -4.92 15.65 -32.15
CA ASP A 51 -4.94 16.43 -33.39
C ASP A 51 -5.81 17.69 -33.28
N LYS A 52 -6.58 17.82 -32.18
CA LYS A 52 -7.51 18.93 -31.93
C LYS A 52 -6.98 19.95 -30.95
N PHE A 53 -6.10 19.53 -30.05
CA PHE A 53 -5.54 20.39 -29.00
C PHE A 53 -4.06 20.12 -28.80
N THR A 54 -3.30 21.20 -28.72
CA THR A 54 -1.92 21.17 -28.25
C THR A 54 -1.89 20.98 -26.73
N SER A 55 -0.77 20.46 -26.20
CA SER A 55 -0.59 20.30 -24.76
C SER A 55 -0.78 21.62 -23.98
N LEU A 56 -0.42 22.76 -24.60
CA LEU A 56 -0.57 24.08 -24.00
C LEU A 56 -2.03 24.51 -23.90
N GLU A 57 -2.86 24.22 -24.90
CA GLU A 57 -4.29 24.54 -24.86
C GLU A 57 -5.05 23.72 -23.82
N LEU A 58 -4.71 22.43 -23.69
CA LEU A 58 -5.25 21.58 -22.63
C LEU A 58 -4.86 22.09 -21.24
N GLN A 59 -3.62 22.55 -21.08
CA GLN A 59 -3.15 23.13 -19.81
C GLN A 59 -3.89 24.42 -19.45
N LYS A 60 -4.18 25.28 -20.44
CA LYS A 60 -4.94 26.53 -20.23
C LYS A 60 -6.40 26.28 -19.85
N LYS A 61 -7.01 25.20 -20.35
CA LYS A 61 -8.38 24.80 -20.02
C LYS A 61 -8.50 24.02 -18.70
N ALA A 62 -7.43 23.39 -18.24
CA ALA A 62 -7.44 22.60 -17.01
C ALA A 62 -7.97 23.33 -15.75
N PRO A 63 -7.70 24.64 -15.54
CA PRO A 63 -8.30 25.40 -14.43
C PRO A 63 -9.83 25.46 -14.52
N GLU A 64 -10.40 25.58 -15.72
CA GLU A 64 -11.85 25.68 -15.96
C GLU A 64 -12.61 24.38 -15.63
N TRP A 65 -11.91 23.25 -15.52
CA TRP A 65 -12.49 21.93 -15.22
C TRP A 65 -12.30 21.50 -13.76
N ARG A 66 -11.56 22.29 -12.96
CA ARG A 66 -11.32 22.00 -11.54
C ARG A 66 -12.35 22.63 -10.61
N ASP A 67 -13.12 23.59 -11.13
CA ASP A 67 -14.25 24.24 -10.47
C ASP A 67 -15.57 23.59 -10.93
#